data_AF-A0AA42U3R2-F1
#
_entry.id   AF-A0AA42U3R2-F1
#
_cell.length_a   1.000
_cell.length_b   1.000
_cell.length_c   1.000
_cell.angle_alpha   90.00
_cell.angle_beta   90.00
_cell.angle_gamma   90.00
#
_symmetry.space_group_name_H-M   'P 1'
#
loop_
_entity.id
_entity.type
_entity.pdbx_description
1 polymer ?
#
loop_
_entity_poly.entity_id
_entity_poly.type
_entity_poly.pdbx_seq_one_letter_code
_entity_poly.pdbx_strand_id
1 'polypeptide(L)'
;MAILHPLECYLLEQFSSPAHFAATRDAIIAFIDAHEAAYARYQQELPVRNRKEPLWKQGDVVWGSRVLPNIRPSREQYINAYILRTHNNPEAFRIGHAMNDFNRNICEFWNGWMTDKEQNQIARAEGNAYWLDKVLTMTVSGKWSEGDLTYFQGDLYQLAELPKRIPRYELDLSVRVEKGERPVITGVYLPDVEQAPAQLLYPGVKYGNPPTCRQGVKRSEWVDEKTGKRDYNWDETRWAETGWTLIRRMEGEYLDVPPEGFFPNKTPDELYNWPEREKDYITREGEYISAWSGELSPHSGDWSVFTGSEMKYVSVGQGQALPYLTGANDSPQRVCWTLLKRDDNGSVFRTK
;
A
#
# COMPACT_ATOMS: atom_id res chain seq x y z
N MET A 1 22.60 5.60 -7.13
CA MET A 1 21.29 4.95 -7.37
C MET A 1 20.73 4.53 -6.03
N ALA A 2 19.41 4.55 -5.86
CA ALA A 2 18.77 4.03 -4.65
C ALA A 2 19.02 2.52 -4.49
N ILE A 3 18.75 1.99 -3.29
CA ILE A 3 18.84 0.56 -3.03
C ILE A 3 17.49 -0.09 -3.39
N LEU A 4 17.52 -1.09 -4.28
CA LEU A 4 16.36 -1.93 -4.54
C LEU A 4 16.11 -2.84 -3.34
N HIS A 5 14.99 -2.67 -2.65
CA HIS A 5 14.56 -3.56 -1.58
C HIS A 5 13.20 -4.22 -1.89
N PRO A 6 13.07 -5.55 -1.78
CA PRO A 6 11.86 -6.28 -2.17
C PRO A 6 10.65 -5.92 -1.29
N LEU A 7 10.84 -5.67 0.01
CA LEU A 7 9.75 -5.24 0.90
C LEU A 7 9.12 -3.92 0.46
N GLU A 8 9.94 -2.93 0.09
CA GLU A 8 9.46 -1.63 -0.37
C GLU A 8 8.63 -1.79 -1.65
N CYS A 9 9.14 -2.58 -2.61
CA CYS A 9 8.43 -2.87 -3.85
C CYS A 9 7.09 -3.60 -3.60
N TYR A 10 7.11 -4.61 -2.74
CA TYR A 10 5.92 -5.35 -2.35
C TYR A 10 4.86 -4.43 -1.74
N LEU A 11 5.22 -3.58 -0.77
CA LEU A 11 4.29 -2.66 -0.13
C LEU A 11 3.73 -1.63 -1.12
N LEU A 12 4.55 -1.07 -2.02
CA LEU A 12 4.07 -0.17 -3.07
C LEU A 12 3.05 -0.84 -4.00
N GLU A 13 3.27 -2.11 -4.35
CA GLU A 13 2.31 -2.89 -5.13
C GLU A 13 1.03 -3.19 -4.36
N GLN A 14 1.13 -3.50 -3.06
CA GLN A 14 -0.02 -3.69 -2.17
C GLN A 14 -0.87 -2.42 -2.09
N PHE A 15 -0.25 -1.28 -1.79
CA PHE A 15 -0.94 0.00 -1.60
C PHE A 15 -1.49 0.60 -2.89
N SER A 16 -0.99 0.15 -4.05
CA SER A 16 -1.51 0.49 -5.37
C SER A 16 -2.38 -0.61 -5.99
N SER A 17 -2.72 -1.66 -5.23
CA SER A 17 -3.52 -2.78 -5.71
C SER A 17 -5.02 -2.43 -5.81
N PRO A 18 -5.80 -3.14 -6.65
CA PRO A 18 -7.26 -2.99 -6.65
C PRO A 18 -7.89 -3.31 -5.29
N ALA A 19 -7.30 -4.22 -4.51
CA ALA A 19 -7.78 -4.58 -3.18
C ALA A 19 -7.64 -3.41 -2.20
N HIS A 20 -6.51 -2.70 -2.19
CA HIS A 20 -6.34 -1.51 -1.37
C HIS A 20 -7.32 -0.41 -1.78
N PHE A 21 -7.52 -0.18 -3.08
CA PHE A 21 -8.52 0.77 -3.59
C PHE A 21 -9.95 0.41 -3.12
N ALA A 22 -10.31 -0.88 -3.14
CA ALA A 22 -11.61 -1.33 -2.63
C ALA A 22 -11.75 -1.05 -1.12
N ALA A 23 -10.73 -1.40 -0.34
CA ALA A 23 -10.72 -1.17 1.10
C ALA A 23 -10.83 0.34 1.44
N THR A 24 -10.06 1.20 0.76
CA THR A 24 -10.15 2.66 0.95
C THR A 24 -11.52 3.20 0.58
N ARG A 25 -12.08 2.77 -0.56
CA ARG A 25 -13.45 3.13 -0.99
C ARG A 25 -14.48 2.76 0.08
N ASP A 26 -14.46 1.51 0.55
CA ASP A 26 -15.44 1.01 1.50
C ASP A 26 -15.32 1.72 2.86
N ALA A 27 -14.09 2.01 3.30
CA ALA A 27 -13.85 2.77 4.52
C ALA A 27 -14.37 4.22 4.43
N ILE A 28 -14.14 4.91 3.31
CA ILE A 28 -14.65 6.26 3.08
C ILE A 28 -16.19 6.27 3.00
N ILE A 29 -16.78 5.30 2.31
CA ILE A 29 -18.24 5.15 2.26
C ILE A 29 -18.80 4.94 3.66
N ALA A 30 -18.20 4.04 4.46
CA ALA A 30 -18.62 3.79 5.84
C ALA A 30 -18.50 5.04 6.73
N PHE A 31 -17.45 5.84 6.57
CA PHE A 31 -17.29 7.12 7.24
C PHE A 31 -18.41 8.11 6.89
N ILE A 32 -18.76 8.22 5.61
CA ILE A 32 -19.84 9.11 5.16
C ILE A 32 -21.20 8.55 5.62
N ASP A 33 -21.43 7.24 5.55
CA ASP A 33 -22.66 6.59 6.02
C ASP A 33 -22.90 6.81 7.51
N ALA A 34 -21.86 6.74 8.33
CA ALA A 34 -21.96 7.02 9.77
C ALA A 34 -22.45 8.46 10.04
N HIS A 35 -21.94 9.42 9.28
CA HIS A 35 -22.37 10.82 9.35
C HIS A 35 -23.81 11.04 8.87
N GLU A 36 -24.18 10.43 7.74
CA GLU A 36 -25.54 10.50 7.20
C GLU A 36 -26.56 9.87 8.16
N ALA A 37 -26.23 8.73 8.76
CA ALA A 37 -27.09 8.04 9.71
C ALA A 37 -27.33 8.89 10.97
N ALA A 38 -26.27 9.48 11.54
CA ALA A 38 -26.39 10.37 12.68
C ALA A 38 -27.26 11.60 12.33
N TYR A 39 -27.01 12.21 11.17
CA TYR A 39 -27.75 13.36 10.69
C TYR A 39 -29.24 13.03 10.46
N ALA A 40 -29.55 11.88 9.85
CA ALA A 40 -30.92 11.43 9.61
C ALA A 40 -31.69 11.23 10.93
N ARG A 41 -31.07 10.62 11.95
CA ARG A 41 -31.67 10.54 13.30
C ARG A 41 -31.92 11.95 13.85
N TYR A 42 -30.91 12.82 13.81
CA TYR A 42 -31.04 14.18 14.34
C TYR A 42 -32.17 14.98 13.66
N GLN A 43 -32.39 14.76 12.36
CA GLN A 43 -33.52 15.36 11.64
C GLN A 43 -34.88 14.83 12.11
N GLN A 44 -34.99 13.55 12.46
CA GLN A 44 -36.22 12.97 13.00
C GLN A 44 -36.50 13.44 14.44
N GLU A 45 -35.45 13.67 15.22
CA GLU A 45 -35.50 14.04 16.64
C GLU A 45 -35.17 15.53 16.87
N LEU A 46 -35.51 16.37 15.90
CA LEU A 46 -35.12 17.79 15.87
C LEU A 46 -35.65 18.52 17.13
N PRO A 47 -34.78 19.13 17.95
CA PRO A 47 -35.22 19.78 19.18
C PRO A 47 -36.22 20.91 18.90
N VAL A 48 -37.33 20.96 19.65
CA VAL A 48 -38.44 21.93 19.45
C VAL A 48 -37.97 23.39 19.42
N ARG A 49 -36.88 23.72 20.13
CA ARG A 49 -36.30 25.08 20.19
C ARG A 49 -35.00 25.24 19.41
N ASN A 50 -34.63 24.30 18.54
CA ASN A 50 -33.35 24.32 17.81
C ASN A 50 -33.13 25.64 17.05
N ARG A 51 -34.17 26.21 16.43
CA ARG A 51 -34.08 27.50 15.71
C ARG A 51 -33.79 28.72 16.60
N LYS A 52 -33.89 28.59 17.93
CA LYS A 52 -33.52 29.63 18.90
C LYS A 52 -32.06 29.54 19.33
N GLU A 53 -31.39 28.43 19.05
CA GLU A 53 -29.96 28.29 19.33
C GLU A 53 -29.14 29.13 18.34
N PRO A 54 -27.92 29.55 18.71
CA PRO A 54 -26.97 30.15 17.78
C PRO A 54 -26.75 29.26 16.55
N LEU A 55 -26.53 29.86 15.38
CA LEU A 55 -26.40 29.13 14.10
C LEU A 55 -25.38 27.99 14.17
N TRP A 56 -24.26 28.19 14.85
CA TRP A 56 -23.20 27.17 15.00
C TRP A 56 -23.64 25.91 15.79
N LYS A 57 -24.69 26.01 16.62
CA LYS A 57 -25.32 24.87 17.31
C LYS A 57 -26.47 24.23 16.53
N GLN A 58 -26.95 24.87 15.47
CA GLN A 58 -28.01 24.33 14.63
C GLN A 58 -27.41 23.28 13.68
N GLY A 59 -27.18 22.08 14.22
CA GLY A 59 -26.50 20.98 13.52
C GLY A 59 -27.13 20.64 12.18
N ASP A 60 -28.46 20.69 12.09
CA ASP A 60 -29.22 20.39 10.87
C ASP A 60 -28.91 21.38 9.75
N VAL A 61 -28.77 22.67 10.08
CA VAL A 61 -28.44 23.73 9.12
C VAL A 61 -26.97 23.64 8.72
N VAL A 62 -26.06 23.62 9.70
CA VAL A 62 -24.62 23.68 9.44
C VAL A 62 -24.13 22.40 8.74
N TRP A 63 -24.48 21.23 9.28
CA TRP A 63 -24.03 19.96 8.70
C TRP A 63 -24.75 19.66 7.38
N GLY A 64 -26.04 20.00 7.27
CA GLY A 64 -26.81 19.78 6.05
C GLY A 64 -26.39 20.66 4.88
N SER A 65 -25.92 21.89 5.13
CA SER A 65 -25.55 22.84 4.08
C SER A 65 -24.05 22.92 3.79
N ARG A 66 -23.18 22.59 4.75
CA ARG A 66 -21.72 22.72 4.62
C ARG A 66 -20.99 21.39 4.69
N VAL A 67 -21.21 20.61 5.76
CA VAL A 67 -20.38 19.43 6.04
C VAL A 67 -20.71 18.27 5.11
N LEU A 68 -21.97 17.79 5.13
CA LEU A 68 -22.37 16.62 4.34
C LEU A 68 -22.22 16.87 2.83
N PRO A 69 -22.63 18.03 2.27
CA PRO A 69 -22.40 18.31 0.85
C PRO A 69 -20.92 18.30 0.45
N ASN A 70 -19.99 18.60 1.37
CA ASN A 70 -18.55 18.61 1.09
C ASN A 70 -17.97 17.18 1.03
N ILE A 71 -18.44 16.26 1.89
CA ILE A 71 -17.90 14.89 1.94
C ILE A 71 -18.61 13.90 1.02
N ARG A 72 -19.90 14.11 0.74
CA ARG A 72 -20.73 13.22 -0.11
C ARG A 72 -20.13 12.91 -1.48
N PRO A 73 -19.58 13.87 -2.24
CA PRO A 73 -19.06 13.61 -3.59
C PRO A 73 -17.95 12.55 -3.61
N SER A 74 -17.20 12.38 -2.51
CA SER A 74 -16.12 11.41 -2.47
C SER A 74 -16.58 9.95 -2.54
N ARG A 75 -17.86 9.64 -2.26
CA ARG A 75 -18.39 8.29 -2.54
C ARG A 75 -18.20 7.92 -4.00
N GLU A 76 -18.68 8.78 -4.89
CA GLU A 76 -18.62 8.55 -6.33
C GLU A 76 -17.18 8.62 -6.84
N GLN A 77 -16.36 9.54 -6.31
CA GLN A 77 -14.94 9.64 -6.68
C GLN A 77 -14.18 8.35 -6.40
N TYR A 78 -14.33 7.75 -5.20
CA TYR A 78 -13.60 6.51 -4.86
C TYR A 78 -14.20 5.27 -5.52
N ILE A 79 -15.52 5.24 -5.80
CA ILE A 79 -16.14 4.20 -6.64
C ILE A 79 -15.53 4.24 -8.05
N ASN A 80 -15.47 5.41 -8.67
CA ASN A 80 -14.92 5.59 -10.01
C ASN A 80 -13.42 5.28 -10.05
N ALA A 81 -12.64 5.73 -9.06
CA ALA A 81 -11.21 5.40 -8.96
C ALA A 81 -10.98 3.88 -8.87
N TYR A 82 -11.79 3.17 -8.07
CA TYR A 82 -11.74 1.70 -8.01
C TYR A 82 -12.08 1.05 -9.36
N ILE A 83 -13.15 1.50 -10.04
CA ILE A 83 -13.52 0.98 -11.36
C ILE A 83 -12.37 1.19 -12.35
N LEU A 84 -11.80 2.39 -12.43
CA LEU A 84 -10.64 2.69 -13.28
C LEU A 84 -9.46 1.77 -12.93
N ARG A 85 -9.22 1.55 -11.64
CA ARG A 85 -8.12 0.69 -11.18
C ARG A 85 -8.29 -0.76 -11.61
N THR A 86 -9.51 -1.31 -11.53
CA THR A 86 -9.81 -2.69 -11.99
C THR A 86 -9.59 -2.88 -13.49
N HIS A 87 -9.67 -1.81 -14.27
CA HIS A 87 -9.38 -1.80 -15.71
C HIS A 87 -7.92 -1.40 -16.03
N ASN A 88 -7.05 -1.31 -15.01
CA ASN A 88 -5.65 -0.86 -15.13
C ASN A 88 -5.49 0.51 -15.80
N ASN A 89 -6.46 1.41 -15.64
CA ASN A 89 -6.39 2.76 -16.18
C ASN A 89 -5.54 3.66 -15.25
N PRO A 90 -4.47 4.33 -15.74
CA PRO A 90 -3.63 5.23 -14.95
C PRO A 90 -4.38 6.38 -14.26
N GLU A 91 -5.53 6.82 -14.81
CA GLU A 91 -6.34 7.87 -14.20
C GLU A 91 -6.88 7.47 -12.81
N ALA A 92 -6.92 6.17 -12.49
CA ALA A 92 -7.27 5.68 -11.16
C ALA A 92 -6.40 6.28 -10.05
N PHE A 93 -5.14 6.57 -10.34
CA PHE A 93 -4.18 7.08 -9.35
C PHE A 93 -4.34 8.58 -9.06
N ARG A 94 -5.26 9.27 -9.74
CA ARG A 94 -5.60 10.68 -9.46
C ARG A 94 -6.60 10.81 -8.32
N ILE A 95 -6.32 10.15 -7.22
CA ILE A 95 -7.16 10.06 -6.01
C ILE A 95 -6.30 10.28 -4.76
N GLY A 96 -6.92 10.36 -3.59
CA GLY A 96 -6.25 10.58 -2.30
C GLY A 96 -6.50 11.96 -1.69
N HIS A 97 -5.93 12.19 -0.51
CA HIS A 97 -6.03 13.39 0.34
C HIS A 97 -7.42 13.68 0.93
N ALA A 98 -8.45 12.91 0.59
CA ALA A 98 -9.82 13.18 0.99
C ALA A 98 -9.98 13.27 2.51
N MET A 99 -9.43 12.31 3.25
CA MET A 99 -9.59 12.29 4.72
C MET A 99 -8.86 13.44 5.41
N ASN A 100 -7.71 13.86 4.89
CA ASN A 100 -7.00 15.03 5.42
C ASN A 100 -7.83 16.31 5.20
N ASP A 101 -8.39 16.47 3.99
CA ASP A 101 -9.27 17.59 3.68
C ASP A 101 -10.56 17.57 4.51
N PHE A 102 -11.15 16.40 4.74
CA PHE A 102 -12.33 16.25 5.59
C PHE A 102 -12.01 16.66 7.02
N ASN A 103 -10.96 16.12 7.61
CA ASN A 103 -10.63 16.38 9.01
C ASN A 103 -10.36 17.87 9.26
N ARG A 104 -9.66 18.53 8.35
CA ARG A 104 -9.44 19.99 8.41
C ARG A 104 -10.75 20.78 8.34
N ASN A 105 -11.69 20.35 7.50
CA ASN A 105 -12.94 21.07 7.29
C ASN A 105 -14.02 20.72 8.34
N ILE A 106 -14.01 19.52 8.92
CA ILE A 106 -15.03 19.05 9.87
C ILE A 106 -14.73 19.52 11.30
N CYS A 107 -13.45 19.58 11.69
CA CYS A 107 -13.06 19.85 13.08
C CYS A 107 -13.50 21.21 13.62
N GLU A 108 -13.81 22.17 12.73
CA GLU A 108 -14.31 23.51 13.09
C GLU A 108 -15.80 23.53 13.43
N PHE A 109 -16.54 22.45 13.14
CA PHE A 109 -17.99 22.40 13.34
C PHE A 109 -18.39 21.68 14.62
N TRP A 110 -19.33 22.29 15.36
CA TRP A 110 -19.87 21.69 16.57
C TRP A 110 -20.65 20.40 16.26
N ASN A 111 -20.31 19.33 16.99
CA ASN A 111 -20.86 17.98 16.82
C ASN A 111 -21.68 17.49 18.02
N GLY A 112 -21.95 18.35 19.02
CA GLY A 112 -22.61 17.94 20.27
C GLY A 112 -24.09 17.55 20.13
N TRP A 113 -24.66 17.60 18.93
CA TRP A 113 -25.97 17.04 18.61
C TRP A 113 -25.92 15.52 18.34
N MET A 114 -24.73 14.97 18.09
CA MET A 114 -24.48 13.53 17.96
C MET A 114 -24.38 12.87 19.33
N THR A 115 -24.97 11.69 19.46
CA THR A 115 -24.82 10.86 20.67
C THR A 115 -23.41 10.32 20.81
N ASP A 116 -22.99 9.94 22.03
CA ASP A 116 -21.69 9.33 22.27
C ASP A 116 -21.48 8.06 21.43
N LYS A 117 -22.53 7.28 21.21
CA LYS A 117 -22.47 6.08 20.37
C LYS A 117 -22.16 6.43 18.91
N GLU A 118 -22.80 7.45 18.37
CA GLU A 118 -22.57 7.93 17.00
C GLU A 118 -21.17 8.51 16.84
N GLN A 119 -20.74 9.34 17.78
CA GLN A 119 -19.38 9.91 17.77
C GLN A 119 -18.32 8.81 17.81
N ASN A 120 -18.50 7.77 18.64
CA ASN A 120 -17.60 6.62 18.68
C ASN A 120 -17.61 5.80 17.38
N GLN A 121 -18.77 5.61 16.75
CA GLN A 121 -18.87 4.92 15.47
C GLN A 121 -18.18 5.71 14.36
N ILE A 122 -18.41 7.02 14.29
CA ILE A 122 -17.78 7.94 13.35
C ILE A 122 -16.26 7.93 13.55
N ALA A 123 -15.77 8.07 14.78
CA ALA A 123 -14.33 8.08 15.06
C ALA A 123 -13.63 6.79 14.63
N ARG A 124 -14.28 5.63 14.77
CA ARG A 124 -13.75 4.35 14.29
C ARG A 124 -13.69 4.29 12.76
N ALA A 125 -14.76 4.71 12.09
CA ALA A 125 -14.81 4.76 10.64
C ALA A 125 -13.78 5.76 10.07
N GLU A 126 -13.64 6.91 10.73
CA GLU A 126 -12.65 7.94 10.40
C GLU A 126 -11.23 7.40 10.53
N GLY A 127 -10.88 6.76 11.65
CA GLY A 127 -9.53 6.21 11.86
C GLY A 127 -9.14 5.19 10.78
N ASN A 128 -10.06 4.30 10.41
CA ASN A 128 -9.83 3.32 9.33
C ASN A 128 -9.69 4.00 7.96
N ALA A 129 -10.62 4.90 7.61
CA ALA A 129 -10.59 5.62 6.34
C ALA A 129 -9.33 6.49 6.21
N TYR A 130 -8.96 7.20 7.28
CA TYR A 130 -7.79 8.06 7.32
C TYR A 130 -6.51 7.28 7.03
N TRP A 131 -6.32 6.12 7.68
CA TRP A 131 -5.10 5.34 7.49
C TRP A 131 -5.00 4.77 6.07
N LEU A 132 -6.08 4.16 5.57
CA LEU A 132 -6.14 3.61 4.22
C LEU A 132 -5.95 4.69 3.14
N ASP A 133 -6.58 5.85 3.32
CA ASP A 133 -6.45 6.99 2.40
C ASP A 133 -5.06 7.62 2.47
N LYS A 134 -4.46 7.75 3.66
CA LYS A 134 -3.11 8.29 3.85
C LYS A 134 -2.08 7.44 3.10
N VAL A 135 -2.11 6.12 3.26
CA VAL A 135 -1.16 5.21 2.62
C VAL A 135 -1.34 5.21 1.10
N LEU A 136 -2.59 5.19 0.62
CA LEU A 136 -2.90 5.34 -0.81
C LEU A 136 -2.33 6.65 -1.36
N THR A 137 -2.59 7.75 -0.66
CA THR A 137 -2.14 9.10 -0.99
C THR A 137 -0.63 9.20 -1.11
N MET A 138 0.11 8.66 -0.12
CA MET A 138 1.57 8.66 -0.13
C MET A 138 2.11 7.89 -1.33
N THR A 139 1.49 6.76 -1.67
CA THR A 139 1.85 5.90 -2.80
C THR A 139 1.61 6.58 -4.14
N VAL A 140 0.40 7.07 -4.40
CA VAL A 140 0.04 7.67 -5.71
C VAL A 140 0.66 9.04 -5.94
N SER A 141 1.05 9.74 -4.88
CA SER A 141 1.71 11.05 -4.94
C SER A 141 3.24 10.97 -4.90
N GLY A 142 3.84 9.78 -4.77
CA GLY A 142 5.30 9.62 -4.68
C GLY A 142 5.92 10.35 -3.47
N LYS A 143 5.20 10.40 -2.34
CA LYS A 143 5.60 11.19 -1.15
C LYS A 143 6.40 10.40 -0.11
N TRP A 144 6.66 9.12 -0.37
CA TRP A 144 7.49 8.28 0.48
C TRP A 144 8.90 8.87 0.63
N SER A 145 9.46 8.68 1.82
CA SER A 145 10.85 8.96 2.16
C SER A 145 11.59 7.63 2.34
N GLU A 146 12.91 7.66 2.12
CA GLU A 146 13.75 6.51 2.40
C GLU A 146 13.63 6.15 3.89
N GLY A 147 13.21 4.93 4.18
CA GLY A 147 12.96 4.42 5.53
C GLY A 147 11.50 4.05 5.78
N ASP A 148 10.56 4.78 5.18
CA ASP A 148 9.11 4.68 5.46
C ASP A 148 8.57 3.26 5.23
N LEU A 149 9.04 2.60 4.18
CA LEU A 149 8.61 1.25 3.76
C LEU A 149 9.66 0.16 4.04
N THR A 150 10.69 0.49 4.83
CA THR A 150 11.80 -0.41 5.14
C THR A 150 11.99 -0.53 6.65
N TYR A 151 12.87 0.25 7.27
CA TYR A 151 13.24 0.11 8.68
C TYR A 151 12.34 0.90 9.66
N PHE A 152 11.45 1.78 9.20
CA PHE A 152 10.41 2.40 10.05
C PHE A 152 9.19 1.49 10.25
N GLN A 153 9.45 0.24 10.64
CA GLN A 153 8.40 -0.77 10.85
C GLN A 153 7.51 -0.43 12.05
N GLY A 154 6.18 -0.56 11.87
CA GLY A 154 5.17 -0.45 12.93
C GLY A 154 4.25 0.76 12.81
N ASP A 155 4.62 1.79 12.03
CA ASP A 155 3.82 3.00 11.86
C ASP A 155 2.88 2.91 10.64
N LEU A 156 3.38 2.33 9.54
CA LEU A 156 2.73 2.35 8.22
C LEU A 156 2.38 0.95 7.70
N TYR A 157 2.95 -0.09 8.30
CA TYR A 157 2.59 -1.49 8.09
C TYR A 157 3.00 -2.28 9.33
N GLN A 158 2.30 -3.39 9.60
CA GLN A 158 2.69 -4.30 10.67
C GLN A 158 3.44 -5.50 10.11
N LEU A 159 4.51 -5.92 10.78
CA LEU A 159 5.26 -7.13 10.41
C LEU A 159 4.35 -8.38 10.39
N ALA A 160 3.38 -8.44 11.31
CA ALA A 160 2.41 -9.54 11.39
C ALA A 160 1.44 -9.60 10.19
N GLU A 161 1.32 -8.52 9.41
CA GLU A 161 0.49 -8.47 8.21
C GLU A 161 1.27 -8.92 6.95
N LEU A 162 2.61 -9.05 7.04
CA LEU A 162 3.41 -9.53 5.93
C LEU A 162 3.15 -11.02 5.68
N PRO A 163 3.05 -11.45 4.42
CA PRO A 163 2.98 -12.86 4.08
C PRO A 163 4.29 -13.57 4.44
N LYS A 164 4.26 -14.91 4.50
CA LYS A 164 5.47 -15.72 4.78
C LYS A 164 6.57 -15.52 3.75
N ARG A 165 6.21 -15.14 2.52
CA ARG A 165 7.14 -14.85 1.43
C ARG A 165 6.65 -13.65 0.65
N ILE A 166 7.56 -12.89 0.08
CA ILE A 166 7.27 -11.81 -0.87
C ILE A 166 7.97 -12.07 -2.21
N PRO A 167 7.48 -11.51 -3.32
CA PRO A 167 8.16 -11.65 -4.60
C PRO A 167 9.58 -11.11 -4.55
N ARG A 168 10.46 -11.70 -5.37
CA ARG A 168 11.75 -11.10 -5.69
C ARG A 168 11.59 -10.11 -6.84
N TYR A 169 12.41 -9.06 -6.83
CA TYR A 169 12.35 -7.97 -7.80
C TYR A 169 13.72 -7.76 -8.45
N GLU A 170 13.72 -7.25 -9.68
CA GLU A 170 14.93 -6.82 -10.39
C GLU A 170 14.66 -5.55 -11.21
N LEU A 171 15.74 -4.92 -11.67
CA LEU A 171 15.66 -3.75 -12.55
C LEU A 171 15.50 -4.19 -14.01
N ASP A 172 14.46 -3.68 -14.66
CA ASP A 172 14.29 -3.80 -16.10
C ASP A 172 15.05 -2.68 -16.81
N LEU A 173 16.31 -2.96 -17.16
CA LEU A 173 17.18 -2.01 -17.85
C LEU A 173 16.70 -1.63 -19.26
N SER A 174 15.71 -2.34 -19.82
CA SER A 174 15.10 -1.98 -21.10
C SER A 174 14.05 -0.88 -20.98
N VAL A 175 13.54 -0.62 -19.76
CA VAL A 175 12.54 0.41 -19.48
C VAL A 175 13.11 1.43 -18.51
N ARG A 176 13.54 2.55 -19.08
CA ARG A 176 14.12 3.67 -18.36
C ARG A 176 13.42 4.96 -18.73
N VAL A 177 13.25 5.84 -17.75
CA VAL A 177 12.74 7.20 -17.93
C VAL A 177 13.90 8.14 -17.63
N GLU A 178 14.39 8.82 -18.67
CA GLU A 178 15.48 9.77 -18.50
C GLU A 178 14.99 11.10 -17.91
N LYS A 179 15.93 11.94 -17.49
CA LYS A 179 15.63 13.28 -16.96
C LYS A 179 14.87 14.10 -17.99
N GLY A 180 13.65 14.52 -17.66
CA GLY A 180 12.77 15.31 -18.53
C GLY A 180 11.76 14.48 -19.32
N GLU A 181 11.92 13.17 -19.31
CA GLU A 181 10.96 12.25 -19.90
C GLU A 181 9.81 11.94 -18.95
N ARG A 182 8.75 11.34 -19.49
CA ARG A 182 7.58 10.93 -18.73
C ARG A 182 7.42 9.42 -18.79
N PRO A 183 6.94 8.80 -17.70
CA PRO A 183 6.64 7.38 -17.70
C PRO A 183 5.55 7.08 -18.74
N VAL A 184 5.79 6.04 -19.55
CA VAL A 184 4.82 5.49 -20.53
C VAL A 184 4.17 4.21 -20.02
N ILE A 185 4.81 3.54 -19.06
CA ILE A 185 4.32 2.33 -18.39
C ILE A 185 4.00 2.70 -16.95
N THR A 186 2.90 2.15 -16.43
CA THR A 186 2.60 2.26 -15.00
C THR A 186 3.35 1.17 -14.25
N GLY A 187 4.08 1.53 -13.21
CA GLY A 187 4.83 0.57 -12.41
C GLY A 187 5.61 1.21 -11.27
N VAL A 188 6.31 0.38 -10.52
CA VAL A 188 7.24 0.83 -9.47
C VAL A 188 8.61 1.06 -10.12
N TYR A 189 9.21 2.21 -9.87
CA TYR A 189 10.48 2.60 -10.45
C TYR A 189 11.51 2.92 -9.35
N LEU A 190 12.76 2.58 -9.60
CA LEU A 190 13.89 2.93 -8.75
C LEU A 190 14.57 4.20 -9.28
N PRO A 191 14.80 5.22 -8.43
CA PRO A 191 15.52 6.43 -8.84
C PRO A 191 17.04 6.21 -8.87
N ASP A 192 17.71 6.89 -9.80
CA ASP A 192 19.18 6.90 -9.93
C ASP A 192 19.91 7.73 -8.85
N VAL A 193 19.21 8.24 -7.84
CA VAL A 193 19.81 8.97 -6.72
C VAL A 193 19.80 8.13 -5.44
N GLU A 194 20.86 8.24 -4.66
CA GLU A 194 20.94 7.60 -3.33
C GLU A 194 20.01 8.29 -2.33
N GLN A 195 19.72 7.62 -1.21
CA GLN A 195 18.91 8.16 -0.11
C GLN A 195 17.49 8.57 -0.54
N ALA A 196 16.92 7.81 -1.49
CA ALA A 196 15.57 7.96 -2.00
C ALA A 196 14.90 6.59 -2.11
N PRO A 197 13.57 6.50 -1.91
CA PRO A 197 12.82 5.26 -2.05
C PRO A 197 12.40 5.01 -3.51
N ALA A 198 12.03 3.76 -3.83
CA ALA A 198 11.27 3.45 -5.03
C ALA A 198 9.91 4.16 -5.02
N GLN A 199 9.35 4.43 -6.21
CA GLN A 199 8.09 5.15 -6.36
C GLN A 199 7.19 4.56 -7.44
N LEU A 200 5.87 4.67 -7.25
CA LEU A 200 4.89 4.39 -8.29
C LEU A 200 4.87 5.55 -9.29
N LEU A 201 5.21 5.26 -10.55
CA LEU A 201 5.07 6.19 -11.66
C LEU A 201 4.04 5.66 -12.65
N TYR A 202 3.28 6.57 -13.26
CA TYR A 202 2.20 6.24 -14.19
C TYR A 202 1.99 7.36 -15.23
N PRO A 203 1.52 7.03 -16.45
CA PRO A 203 1.30 8.01 -17.50
C PRO A 203 0.24 9.06 -17.14
N GLY A 204 0.27 10.19 -17.84
CA GLY A 204 -0.79 11.23 -17.73
C GLY A 204 -0.60 12.24 -16.59
N VAL A 205 0.39 12.03 -15.72
CA VAL A 205 0.72 12.97 -14.63
C VAL A 205 1.89 13.87 -14.99
N LYS A 206 1.74 15.14 -14.61
CA LYS A 206 2.84 16.10 -14.58
C LYS A 206 3.55 15.96 -13.24
N TYR A 207 4.35 14.92 -13.08
CA TYR A 207 5.45 14.95 -12.10
C TYR A 207 6.26 16.17 -12.52
N GLY A 208 6.50 17.14 -11.61
CA GLY A 208 7.09 18.44 -11.97
C GLY A 208 8.18 18.26 -13.04
N ASN A 209 8.18 19.00 -14.14
CA ASN A 209 9.02 18.65 -15.29
C ASN A 209 10.49 19.01 -14.93
N PRO A 210 11.41 18.05 -14.63
CA PRO A 210 11.37 16.57 -14.79
C PRO A 210 11.02 15.75 -13.53
N PRO A 211 10.49 14.50 -13.66
CA PRO A 211 10.05 13.69 -12.51
C PRO A 211 11.07 13.67 -11.37
N THR A 212 10.71 14.31 -10.25
CA THR A 212 11.57 14.45 -9.08
C THR A 212 11.25 13.37 -8.05
N CYS A 213 12.25 13.00 -7.26
CA CYS A 213 12.07 12.18 -6.07
C CYS A 213 12.41 12.97 -4.81
N ARG A 214 11.88 12.54 -3.68
CA ARG A 214 12.26 13.09 -2.38
C ARG A 214 13.56 12.41 -1.93
N GLN A 215 14.66 13.17 -1.93
CA GLN A 215 15.98 12.72 -1.53
C GLN A 215 16.31 13.22 -0.12
N GLY A 216 16.80 12.32 0.73
CA GLY A 216 17.40 12.68 2.02
C GLY A 216 18.65 13.54 1.85
N VAL A 217 18.82 14.56 2.69
CA VAL A 217 20.02 15.43 2.71
C VAL A 217 20.72 15.34 4.05
N LYS A 218 19.96 15.45 5.15
CA LYS A 218 20.49 15.38 6.51
C LYS A 218 19.58 14.52 7.38
N ARG A 219 20.17 13.50 8.02
CA ARG A 219 19.48 12.67 9.02
C ARG A 219 19.41 13.38 10.36
N SER A 220 18.42 12.99 11.14
CA SER A 220 18.29 13.41 12.52
C SER A 220 19.49 12.99 13.36
N GLU A 221 19.88 13.90 14.25
CA GLU A 221 20.84 13.65 15.33
C GLU A 221 20.13 13.37 16.66
N TRP A 222 18.79 13.39 16.66
CA TRP A 222 18.01 13.15 17.86
C TRP A 222 18.16 11.70 18.36
N VAL A 223 18.33 11.57 19.67
CA VAL A 223 18.40 10.31 20.39
C VAL A 223 17.41 10.39 21.53
N ASP A 224 16.53 9.39 21.62
CA ASP A 224 15.58 9.29 22.72
C ASP A 224 16.34 9.12 24.04
N GLU A 225 16.18 10.08 24.95
CA GLU A 225 16.92 10.10 26.22
C GLU A 225 16.60 8.90 27.13
N LYS A 226 15.42 8.29 26.98
CA LYS A 226 14.97 7.18 27.85
C LYS A 226 15.40 5.83 27.34
N THR A 227 15.38 5.64 26.02
CA THR A 227 15.63 4.36 25.36
C THR A 227 17.02 4.30 24.72
N GLY A 228 17.69 5.44 24.56
CA GLY A 228 18.97 5.56 23.85
C GLY A 228 18.86 5.31 22.34
N LYS A 229 17.64 5.17 21.81
CA LYS A 229 17.41 4.88 20.40
C LYS A 229 17.53 6.15 19.57
N ARG A 230 18.35 6.08 18.52
CA ARG A 230 18.51 7.16 17.56
C ARG A 230 17.31 7.22 16.63
N ASP A 231 16.83 8.42 16.34
CA ASP A 231 15.90 8.65 15.24
C ASP A 231 16.67 8.74 13.91
N TYR A 232 16.22 7.97 12.93
CA TYR A 232 16.80 7.92 11.60
C TYR A 232 16.02 8.75 10.58
N ASN A 233 14.99 9.49 10.99
CA ASN A 233 14.24 10.39 10.13
C ASN A 233 15.15 11.42 9.43
N TRP A 234 14.64 11.96 8.33
CA TRP A 234 15.30 13.03 7.60
C TRP A 234 14.86 14.40 8.15
N ASP A 235 15.79 15.12 8.77
CA ASP A 235 15.59 16.52 9.17
C ASP A 235 15.53 17.43 7.95
N GLU A 236 16.31 17.11 6.91
CA GLU A 236 16.35 17.85 5.65
C GLU A 236 16.18 16.90 4.47
N THR A 237 15.24 17.23 3.59
CA THR A 237 15.01 16.55 2.31
C THR A 237 14.96 17.56 1.18
N ARG A 238 15.32 17.15 -0.02
CA ARG A 238 15.18 17.96 -1.24
C ARG A 238 14.45 17.18 -2.33
N TRP A 239 13.84 17.90 -3.26
CA TRP A 239 13.35 17.33 -4.50
C TRP A 239 14.51 17.25 -5.50
N ALA A 240 14.90 16.04 -5.89
CA ALA A 240 16.01 15.80 -6.80
C ALA A 240 15.50 15.31 -8.16
N GLU A 241 15.99 15.92 -9.24
CA GLU A 241 15.77 15.44 -10.60
C GLU A 241 16.61 14.18 -10.86
N THR A 242 15.97 13.12 -11.33
CA THR A 242 16.62 11.81 -11.49
C THR A 242 16.09 11.07 -12.71
N GLY A 243 16.90 10.17 -13.25
CA GLY A 243 16.38 9.10 -14.09
C GLY A 243 15.75 8.02 -13.23
N TRP A 244 14.93 7.19 -13.86
CA TRP A 244 14.17 6.13 -13.21
C TRP A 244 14.25 4.84 -14.01
N THR A 245 14.43 3.72 -13.34
CA THR A 245 14.46 2.40 -13.97
C THR A 245 13.27 1.58 -13.46
N LEU A 246 12.50 0.97 -14.36
CA LEU A 246 11.36 0.15 -13.98
C LEU A 246 11.83 -1.05 -13.15
N ILE A 247 11.12 -1.35 -12.07
CA ILE A 247 11.30 -2.56 -11.28
C ILE A 247 10.28 -3.58 -11.74
N ARG A 248 10.73 -4.80 -12.02
CA ARG A 248 9.86 -5.94 -12.37
C ARG A 248 10.01 -7.07 -11.37
N ARG A 249 8.95 -7.86 -11.25
CA ARG A 249 8.97 -9.11 -10.48
C ARG A 249 9.74 -10.18 -11.24
N MET A 250 10.46 -11.01 -10.50
CA MET A 250 11.00 -12.27 -11.00
C MET A 250 9.92 -13.34 -10.88
N GLU A 251 9.35 -13.75 -12.01
CA GLU A 251 8.22 -14.69 -12.01
C GLU A 251 8.61 -16.04 -11.39
N GLY A 252 7.85 -16.47 -10.38
CA GLY A 252 8.10 -17.71 -9.66
C GLY A 252 9.19 -17.64 -8.59
N GLU A 253 9.89 -16.51 -8.45
CA GLU A 253 10.92 -16.29 -7.43
C GLU A 253 10.39 -15.47 -6.24
N TYR A 254 10.67 -15.97 -5.04
CA TYR A 254 10.18 -15.41 -3.79
C TYR A 254 11.28 -15.40 -2.73
N LEU A 255 11.20 -14.46 -1.80
CA LEU A 255 12.07 -14.38 -0.62
C LEU A 255 11.23 -14.67 0.62
N ASP A 256 11.77 -15.51 1.51
CA ASP A 256 11.16 -15.75 2.81
C ASP A 256 11.24 -14.48 3.66
N VAL A 257 10.11 -14.12 4.28
CA VAL A 257 10.07 -13.01 5.23
C VAL A 257 10.51 -13.55 6.60
N PRO A 258 11.60 -13.03 7.18
CA PRO A 258 12.04 -13.47 8.51
C PRO A 258 10.97 -13.22 9.57
N PRO A 259 10.89 -14.05 10.62
CA PRO A 259 10.01 -13.81 11.77
C PRO A 259 10.21 -12.41 12.40
N GLU A 260 11.44 -11.91 12.39
CA GLU A 260 11.85 -10.59 12.88
C GLU A 260 11.81 -9.48 11.80
N GLY A 261 11.41 -9.83 10.57
CA GLY A 261 11.41 -8.96 9.40
C GLY A 261 12.81 -8.75 8.79
N PHE A 262 12.87 -8.02 7.68
CA PHE A 262 14.14 -7.73 6.99
C PHE A 262 15.05 -6.73 7.72
N PHE A 263 14.49 -5.98 8.67
CA PHE A 263 15.14 -4.90 9.44
C PHE A 263 15.00 -5.09 10.96
N PRO A 264 15.58 -6.17 11.52
CA PRO A 264 15.43 -6.46 12.95
C PRO A 264 15.99 -5.38 13.87
N ASN A 265 17.06 -4.69 13.45
CA ASN A 265 17.64 -3.59 14.23
C ASN A 265 16.99 -2.24 13.92
N LYS A 266 16.14 -2.18 12.88
CA LYS A 266 15.45 -0.96 12.41
C LYS A 266 16.45 0.16 12.09
N THR A 267 17.57 -0.18 11.47
CA THR A 267 18.60 0.80 11.10
C THR A 267 18.73 0.97 9.59
N PRO A 268 19.20 2.14 9.13
CA PRO A 268 19.49 2.34 7.71
C PRO A 268 20.63 1.47 7.20
N ASP A 269 21.59 1.10 8.05
CA ASP A 269 22.72 0.25 7.66
C ASP A 269 22.24 -1.12 7.15
N GLU A 270 21.13 -1.64 7.68
CA GLU A 270 20.50 -2.86 7.20
C GLU A 270 19.97 -2.73 5.76
N LEU A 271 19.57 -1.53 5.33
CA LEU A 271 19.16 -1.21 3.97
C LEU A 271 20.39 -1.01 3.06
N TYR A 272 21.37 -0.24 3.49
CA TYR A 272 22.53 0.05 2.64
C TYR A 272 23.42 -1.18 2.40
N ASN A 273 23.43 -2.14 3.33
CA ASN A 273 24.08 -3.43 3.16
C ASN A 273 23.14 -4.51 2.55
N TRP A 274 21.95 -4.11 2.09
CA TRP A 274 20.99 -5.05 1.50
C TRP A 274 21.56 -5.79 0.27
N PRO A 275 22.27 -5.15 -0.68
CA PRO A 275 22.81 -5.86 -1.85
C PRO A 275 23.73 -7.04 -1.49
N GLU A 276 24.44 -6.96 -0.37
CA GLU A 276 25.24 -8.06 0.17
C GLU A 276 24.35 -9.10 0.86
N ARG A 277 23.41 -8.64 1.72
CA ARG A 277 22.50 -9.49 2.50
C ARG A 277 21.52 -10.26 1.64
N GLU A 278 21.08 -9.72 0.51
CA GLU A 278 20.10 -10.35 -0.40
C GLU A 278 20.56 -11.76 -0.79
N LYS A 279 21.87 -11.99 -0.91
CA LYS A 279 22.45 -13.30 -1.22
C LYS A 279 22.12 -14.37 -0.20
N ASP A 280 21.98 -14.01 1.07
CA ASP A 280 21.62 -14.95 2.15
C ASP A 280 20.14 -15.33 2.09
N TYR A 281 19.30 -14.45 1.54
CA TYR A 281 17.87 -14.70 1.29
C TYR A 281 17.64 -15.45 -0.01
N ILE A 282 18.50 -15.23 -1.00
CA ILE A 282 18.54 -16.01 -2.24
C ILE A 282 19.45 -17.21 -2.00
N THR A 283 19.05 -18.13 -1.13
CA THR A 283 19.75 -19.41 -0.96
C THR A 283 19.71 -20.19 -2.28
N ARG A 284 20.73 -20.00 -3.12
CA ARG A 284 20.93 -20.71 -4.39
C ARG A 284 21.42 -22.14 -4.13
N GLU A 285 20.57 -23.00 -3.58
CA GLU A 285 20.82 -24.45 -3.71
C GLU A 285 20.28 -25.00 -5.04
N GLY A 286 19.27 -24.34 -5.64
CA GLY A 286 18.73 -24.70 -6.96
C GLY A 286 17.56 -23.80 -7.38
N GLU A 287 16.97 -24.07 -8.55
CA GLU A 287 15.68 -23.45 -8.94
C GLU A 287 14.56 -24.02 -8.07
N TYR A 288 13.63 -23.18 -7.59
CA TYR A 288 12.47 -23.71 -6.88
C TYR A 288 11.66 -24.64 -7.79
N ILE A 289 11.06 -25.67 -7.19
CA ILE A 289 10.08 -26.49 -7.88
C ILE A 289 8.84 -25.62 -8.12
N SER A 290 8.65 -25.25 -9.37
CA SER A 290 7.46 -24.54 -9.86
C SER A 290 6.70 -25.37 -10.88
N ALA A 291 5.39 -25.16 -10.94
CA ALA A 291 4.48 -25.78 -11.88
C ALA A 291 3.27 -24.87 -12.13
N TRP A 292 2.71 -24.93 -13.34
CA TRP A 292 1.58 -24.09 -13.72
C TRP A 292 0.24 -24.70 -13.28
N SER A 293 -0.78 -23.85 -13.10
CA SER A 293 -2.17 -24.33 -12.94
C SER A 293 -2.54 -25.34 -14.03
N GLY A 294 -3.18 -26.44 -13.61
CA GLY A 294 -3.54 -27.59 -14.44
C GLY A 294 -2.46 -28.66 -14.55
N GLU A 295 -1.19 -28.34 -14.24
CA GLU A 295 -0.12 -29.34 -14.21
C GLU A 295 -0.21 -30.18 -12.93
N LEU A 296 0.21 -31.45 -13.02
CA LEU A 296 0.22 -32.34 -11.88
C LEU A 296 1.37 -31.97 -10.94
N SER A 297 1.05 -31.86 -9.65
CA SER A 297 2.02 -31.56 -8.61
C SER A 297 3.07 -32.67 -8.54
N PRO A 298 4.37 -32.38 -8.73
CA PRO A 298 5.42 -33.39 -8.67
C PRO A 298 5.61 -33.98 -7.27
N HIS A 299 5.21 -33.23 -6.23
CA HIS A 299 5.35 -33.61 -4.82
C HIS A 299 4.13 -33.19 -4.00
N SER A 300 3.85 -33.91 -2.92
CA SER A 300 2.86 -33.46 -1.93
C SER A 300 3.44 -32.32 -1.09
N GLY A 301 2.68 -31.25 -0.92
CA GLY A 301 3.13 -30.13 -0.09
C GLY A 301 2.33 -28.85 -0.23
N ASP A 302 2.84 -27.80 0.41
CA ASP A 302 2.30 -26.46 0.38
C ASP A 302 2.91 -25.68 -0.79
N TRP A 303 2.07 -25.00 -1.55
CA TRP A 303 2.42 -24.18 -2.71
C TRP A 303 1.98 -22.74 -2.48
N SER A 304 2.65 -21.81 -3.15
CA SER A 304 2.23 -20.41 -3.15
C SER A 304 2.37 -19.71 -4.49
N VAL A 305 1.63 -18.63 -4.63
CA VAL A 305 1.68 -17.74 -5.78
C VAL A 305 1.32 -16.31 -5.38
N PHE A 306 1.96 -15.33 -6.00
CA PHE A 306 1.55 -13.94 -5.88
C PHE A 306 0.54 -13.57 -6.98
N THR A 307 -0.61 -13.04 -6.57
CA THR A 307 -1.70 -12.64 -7.49
C THR A 307 -1.54 -11.23 -8.05
N GLY A 308 -0.46 -10.54 -7.65
CA GLY A 308 -0.27 -9.12 -7.89
C GLY A 308 -0.97 -8.21 -6.88
N SER A 309 -1.74 -8.78 -5.95
CA SER A 309 -2.35 -8.07 -4.81
C SER A 309 -2.20 -8.81 -3.49
N GLU A 310 -1.91 -10.12 -3.49
CA GLU A 310 -1.69 -10.88 -2.26
C GLU A 310 -0.96 -12.19 -2.58
N MET A 311 -0.38 -12.81 -1.55
CA MET A 311 0.10 -14.18 -1.62
C MET A 311 -1.04 -15.16 -1.36
N LYS A 312 -1.24 -16.11 -2.27
CA LYS A 312 -2.15 -17.25 -2.08
C LYS A 312 -1.37 -18.51 -1.80
N TYR A 313 -1.99 -19.40 -1.03
CA TYR A 313 -1.42 -20.66 -0.58
C TYR A 313 -2.38 -21.81 -0.85
N VAL A 314 -1.85 -22.98 -1.20
CA VAL A 314 -2.65 -24.22 -1.36
C VAL A 314 -1.81 -25.43 -0.98
N SER A 315 -2.41 -26.41 -0.32
CA SER A 315 -1.80 -27.72 -0.09
C SER A 315 -2.29 -28.70 -1.14
N VAL A 316 -1.38 -29.31 -1.90
CA VAL A 316 -1.70 -30.19 -3.03
C VAL A 316 -0.90 -31.47 -2.90
N GLY A 317 -1.58 -32.61 -3.02
CA GLY A 317 -0.93 -33.92 -3.01
C GLY A 317 -0.19 -34.22 -4.33
N GLN A 318 0.83 -35.06 -4.27
CA GLN A 318 1.54 -35.55 -5.45
C GLN A 318 0.56 -36.14 -6.48
N GLY A 319 0.72 -35.76 -7.75
CA GLY A 319 -0.14 -36.20 -8.83
C GLY A 319 -1.51 -35.51 -8.91
N GLN A 320 -1.84 -34.58 -8.00
CA GLN A 320 -3.03 -33.74 -8.12
C GLN A 320 -2.72 -32.49 -8.95
N ALA A 321 -3.70 -32.02 -9.74
CA ALA A 321 -3.53 -30.82 -10.55
C ALA A 321 -3.51 -29.56 -9.68
N LEU A 322 -2.57 -28.64 -9.96
CA LEU A 322 -2.51 -27.34 -9.30
C LEU A 322 -3.71 -26.47 -9.72
N PRO A 323 -4.33 -25.74 -8.78
CA PRO A 323 -5.56 -25.01 -9.06
C PRO A 323 -5.33 -23.81 -9.98
N TYR A 324 -6.36 -23.49 -10.76
CA TYR A 324 -6.49 -22.19 -11.42
C TYR A 324 -6.92 -21.15 -10.39
N LEU A 325 -6.47 -19.91 -10.55
CA LEU A 325 -7.03 -18.80 -9.78
C LEU A 325 -8.27 -18.25 -10.47
N THR A 326 -9.22 -17.76 -9.69
CA THR A 326 -10.35 -17.01 -10.21
C THR A 326 -9.87 -15.61 -10.60
N GLY A 327 -9.83 -15.33 -11.90
CA GLY A 327 -9.53 -14.02 -12.47
C GLY A 327 -10.76 -13.11 -12.51
N ALA A 328 -10.64 -11.98 -13.19
CA ALA A 328 -11.78 -11.08 -13.41
C ALA A 328 -12.90 -11.82 -14.19
N ASN A 329 -14.15 -11.61 -13.77
CA ASN A 329 -15.35 -12.25 -14.33
C ASN A 329 -15.41 -13.78 -14.17
N ASP A 330 -14.91 -14.32 -13.05
CA ASP A 330 -14.90 -15.75 -12.74
C ASP A 330 -14.17 -16.63 -13.79
N SER A 331 -13.30 -16.01 -14.59
CA SER A 331 -12.51 -16.73 -15.58
C SER A 331 -11.32 -17.44 -14.93
N PRO A 332 -11.00 -18.69 -15.32
CA PRO A 332 -9.84 -19.39 -14.78
C PRO A 332 -8.55 -18.75 -15.30
N GLN A 333 -7.78 -18.16 -14.39
CA GLN A 333 -6.46 -17.61 -14.65
C GLN A 333 -5.39 -18.65 -14.36
N ARG A 334 -4.57 -18.95 -15.37
CA ARG A 334 -3.40 -19.83 -15.24
C ARG A 334 -2.27 -19.06 -14.56
N VAL A 335 -1.69 -19.64 -13.51
CA VAL A 335 -0.57 -19.03 -12.78
C VAL A 335 0.53 -20.05 -12.50
N CYS A 336 1.75 -19.55 -12.26
CA CYS A 336 2.89 -20.36 -11.88
C CYS A 336 2.95 -20.47 -10.34
N TRP A 337 2.70 -21.67 -9.82
CA TRP A 337 2.81 -21.97 -8.39
C TRP A 337 4.24 -22.39 -8.06
N THR A 338 4.73 -21.95 -6.90
CA THR A 338 6.04 -22.33 -6.38
C THR A 338 5.88 -23.11 -5.08
N LEU A 339 6.52 -24.27 -5.00
CA LEU A 339 6.50 -25.15 -3.85
C LEU A 339 7.22 -24.50 -2.65
N LEU A 340 6.54 -24.43 -1.52
CA LEU A 340 7.03 -23.84 -0.27
C LEU A 340 7.60 -24.87 0.69
N LYS A 341 6.90 -26.00 0.80
CA LYS A 341 7.21 -27.04 1.76
C LYS A 341 6.71 -28.35 1.21
N ARG A 342 7.49 -29.40 1.38
CA ARG A 342 7.03 -30.76 1.09
C ARG A 342 6.58 -31.46 2.36
N ASP A 343 5.59 -32.31 2.23
CA ASP A 343 5.08 -33.12 3.34
C ASP A 343 6.14 -34.13 3.82
N ASP A 344 6.99 -34.59 2.91
CA ASP A 344 8.12 -35.49 3.19
C ASP A 344 9.35 -34.76 3.76
N ASN A 345 9.27 -33.44 3.98
CA ASN A 345 10.38 -32.56 4.34
C ASN A 345 11.58 -32.65 3.39
N GLY A 346 11.36 -33.09 2.14
CA GLY A 346 12.37 -33.09 1.09
C GLY A 346 12.69 -31.68 0.59
N SER A 347 13.69 -31.59 -0.28
CA SER A 347 14.07 -30.32 -0.89
C SER A 347 12.96 -29.76 -1.79
N VAL A 348 12.71 -28.46 -1.66
CA VAL A 348 11.81 -27.67 -2.51
C VAL A 348 12.51 -27.12 -3.76
N PHE A 349 13.80 -27.44 -3.92
CA PHE A 349 14.59 -27.08 -5.09
C PHE A 349 14.63 -28.24 -6.08
N ARG A 350 14.63 -27.93 -7.37
CA ARG A 350 14.89 -28.88 -8.44
C ARG A 350 16.28 -29.46 -8.24
N THR A 351 16.36 -30.79 -8.23
CA THR A 351 17.62 -31.51 -8.29
C THR A 351 18.24 -31.24 -9.65
N LYS A 352 19.52 -30.83 -9.69
CA LYS A 352 20.25 -30.57 -10.94
C LYS A 352 20.45 -31.83 -11.77
#